data_AF-A0A8I1G5N8-F1
#
_entry.id   AF-A0A8I1G5N8-F1
#
_cell.length_a   1.000
_cell.length_b   1.000
_cell.length_c   1.000
_cell.angle_alpha   90.00
_cell.angle_beta   90.00
_cell.angle_gamma   90.00
#
_symmetry.space_group_name_H-M   'P 1'
#
loop_
_entity.id
_entity.type
_entity.pdbx_description
1 polymer ?
#
loop_
_entity_poly.entity_id
_entity_poly.type
_entity_poly.pdbx_seq_one_letter_code
_entity_poly.pdbx_strand_id
1 'polypeptide(L)'
;MALSYVLIMGGRAIYEEYYKSISAEFEDIKSDFNDFIDKISTQLTDAKRRSTERNDFANVINAKPDSVYLFSPEAKGIALYILMGDGAYDRIDINNQGDGFLPDPNKNRKKAVLHILSSIQTKREWKKVLTRITKDGSVRPGKEEAIVKLAQEDLAIFLQIGFNRDKELEAIIDKLNLRDFDEVMSRLKNSPAYGYAFSPNCSKQYFLHCDENPFYSSLCHFVPVDTQYNQKWEGNE
;
A
#
# COMPACT_ATOMS: atom_id res chain seq x y z
N MET A 1 -58.03 45.25 -17.95
CA MET A 1 -56.88 45.42 -18.87
C MET A 1 -55.89 44.24 -18.90
N ALA A 2 -56.10 43.15 -18.16
CA ALA A 2 -55.24 41.95 -18.27
C ALA A 2 -55.56 41.07 -19.50
N LEU A 3 -56.83 41.01 -19.92
CA LEU A 3 -57.28 40.24 -21.09
C LEU A 3 -56.84 40.84 -22.44
N SER A 4 -56.60 42.14 -22.49
CA SER A 4 -56.19 42.85 -23.72
C SER A 4 -54.73 42.58 -24.12
N TYR A 5 -53.87 42.20 -23.18
CA TYR A 5 -52.46 41.86 -23.48
C TYR A 5 -52.31 40.45 -24.07
N VAL A 6 -53.18 39.51 -23.71
CA VAL A 6 -53.18 38.12 -24.24
C VAL A 6 -53.55 38.08 -25.74
N LEU A 7 -54.36 39.05 -26.20
CA LEU A 7 -54.81 39.13 -27.59
C LEU A 7 -53.80 39.81 -28.54
N ILE A 8 -52.94 40.70 -28.03
CA ILE A 8 -51.98 41.46 -28.86
C ILE A 8 -50.73 40.60 -29.21
N MET A 9 -50.49 39.52 -28.48
CA MET A 9 -49.34 38.61 -28.63
C MET A 9 -49.79 37.17 -28.99
N GLY A 10 -50.75 37.05 -29.93
CA GLY A 10 -51.09 35.78 -30.61
C GLY A 10 -51.88 34.73 -29.82
N GLY A 11 -52.48 35.09 -28.69
CA GLY A 11 -53.51 34.29 -28.01
C GLY A 11 -52.98 33.23 -27.04
N ARG A 12 -53.92 32.64 -26.27
CA ARG A 12 -53.67 31.67 -25.19
C ARG A 12 -52.79 30.49 -25.61
N ALA A 13 -52.90 30.04 -26.86
CA ALA A 13 -52.15 28.90 -27.39
C ALA A 13 -50.63 29.15 -27.40
N ILE A 14 -50.17 30.34 -27.78
CA ILE A 14 -48.74 30.69 -27.82
C ILE A 14 -48.16 30.74 -26.40
N TYR A 15 -48.93 31.26 -25.44
CA TYR A 15 -48.53 31.27 -24.03
C TYR A 15 -48.48 29.87 -23.43
N GLU A 16 -49.43 28.98 -23.77
CA GLU A 16 -49.39 27.58 -23.33
C GLU A 16 -48.21 26.82 -23.94
N GLU A 17 -47.84 27.09 -25.20
CA GLU A 17 -46.68 26.52 -25.87
C GLU A 17 -45.36 27.01 -25.25
N TYR A 18 -45.24 28.32 -24.99
CA TYR A 18 -44.09 28.90 -24.31
C TYR A 18 -43.94 28.36 -22.88
N TYR A 19 -45.03 28.25 -22.13
CA TYR A 19 -45.03 27.68 -20.79
C TYR A 19 -44.62 26.19 -20.80
N LYS A 20 -45.11 25.41 -21.78
CA LYS A 20 -44.70 24.00 -21.95
C LYS A 20 -43.22 23.88 -22.31
N SER A 21 -42.70 24.73 -23.19
CA SER A 21 -41.28 24.76 -23.56
C SER A 21 -40.39 25.04 -22.35
N ILE A 22 -40.70 26.08 -21.58
CA ILE A 22 -39.95 26.43 -20.36
C ILE A 22 -40.07 25.34 -19.30
N SER A 23 -41.26 24.75 -19.15
CA SER A 23 -41.46 23.68 -18.18
C SER A 23 -40.66 22.42 -18.56
N ALA A 24 -40.56 22.11 -19.86
CA ALA A 24 -39.74 21.02 -20.36
C ALA A 24 -38.25 21.29 -20.13
N GLU A 25 -37.75 22.47 -20.49
CA GLU A 25 -36.36 22.89 -20.21
C GLU A 25 -36.04 22.84 -18.71
N PHE A 26 -36.97 23.23 -17.85
CA PHE A 26 -36.79 23.17 -16.40
C PHE A 26 -36.75 21.74 -15.86
N GLU A 27 -37.60 20.85 -16.37
CA GLU A 27 -37.54 19.42 -16.01
C GLU A 27 -36.26 18.76 -16.53
N ASP A 28 -35.77 19.14 -17.71
CA ASP A 28 -34.49 18.66 -18.25
C ASP A 28 -33.32 19.10 -17.36
N ILE A 29 -33.25 20.38 -16.97
CA ILE A 29 -32.22 20.90 -16.05
C ILE A 29 -32.26 20.19 -14.70
N LYS A 30 -33.47 19.94 -14.18
CA LYS A 30 -33.66 19.24 -12.91
C LYS A 30 -33.25 17.77 -13.03
N SER A 31 -33.52 17.12 -14.16
CA SER A 31 -33.07 15.75 -14.44
C SER A 31 -31.55 15.69 -14.49
N ASP A 32 -30.91 16.57 -15.26
CA ASP A 32 -29.44 16.65 -15.37
C ASP A 32 -28.77 16.89 -14.01
N PHE A 33 -29.36 17.75 -13.17
CA PHE A 33 -28.87 17.98 -11.83
C PHE A 33 -29.02 16.75 -10.93
N ASN A 34 -30.16 16.06 -10.97
CA ASN A 34 -30.36 14.84 -10.19
C ASN A 34 -29.40 13.73 -10.64
N ASP A 35 -29.21 13.54 -11.94
CA ASP A 35 -28.27 12.56 -12.50
C ASP A 35 -26.83 12.88 -12.08
N PHE A 36 -26.46 14.17 -12.06
CA PHE A 36 -25.17 14.62 -11.55
C PHE A 36 -25.00 14.31 -10.06
N ILE A 37 -26.00 14.59 -9.23
CA ILE A 37 -25.97 14.30 -7.78
C ILE A 37 -25.92 12.80 -7.52
N ASP A 38 -26.71 11.99 -8.23
CA ASP A 38 -26.71 10.54 -8.10
C ASP A 38 -25.37 9.92 -8.52
N LYS A 39 -24.78 10.44 -9.60
CA LYS A 39 -23.44 10.04 -10.05
C LYS A 39 -22.38 10.37 -9.00
N ILE A 40 -22.42 11.57 -8.40
CA ILE A 40 -21.49 11.95 -7.33
C ILE A 40 -21.71 11.10 -6.08
N SER A 41 -22.96 10.88 -5.68
CA SER A 41 -23.33 10.08 -4.50
C SER A 41 -22.84 8.64 -4.64
N THR A 42 -23.02 8.04 -5.81
CA THR A 42 -22.54 6.69 -6.12
C THR A 42 -21.02 6.63 -6.10
N GLN A 43 -20.34 7.60 -6.72
CA GLN A 43 -18.87 7.70 -6.71
C GLN A 43 -18.31 7.87 -5.29
N LEU A 44 -18.96 8.67 -4.45
CA LEU A 44 -18.58 8.89 -3.06
C LEU A 44 -18.76 7.60 -2.23
N THR A 45 -19.88 6.89 -2.42
CA THR A 45 -20.18 5.62 -1.73
C THR A 45 -19.17 4.54 -2.10
N ASP A 46 -18.83 4.41 -3.38
CA ASP A 46 -17.79 3.49 -3.84
C ASP A 46 -16.40 3.88 -3.33
N ALA A 47 -16.07 5.17 -3.29
CA ALA A 47 -14.81 5.64 -2.74
C ALA A 47 -14.69 5.35 -1.24
N LYS A 48 -15.77 5.53 -0.47
CA LYS A 48 -15.86 5.18 0.96
C LYS A 48 -15.69 3.67 1.18
N ARG A 49 -16.38 2.85 0.38
CA ARG A 49 -16.28 1.39 0.48
C ARG A 49 -14.85 0.92 0.21
N ARG A 50 -14.22 1.42 -0.86
CA ARG A 50 -12.81 1.10 -1.19
C ARG A 50 -11.84 1.54 -0.08
N SER A 51 -12.08 2.69 0.54
CA SER A 51 -11.29 3.14 1.70
C SER A 51 -11.43 2.20 2.90
N THR A 52 -12.66 1.77 3.18
CA THR A 52 -12.96 0.81 4.27
C THR A 52 -12.29 -0.54 4.00
N GLU A 53 -12.41 -1.08 2.79
CA GLU A 53 -11.78 -2.34 2.37
C GLU A 53 -10.24 -2.29 2.53
N ARG A 54 -9.59 -1.15 2.22
CA ARG A 54 -8.15 -0.96 2.44
C ARG A 54 -7.79 -0.93 3.93
N ASN A 55 -8.62 -0.32 4.76
CA ASN A 55 -8.44 -0.30 6.21
C ASN A 55 -8.59 -1.70 6.81
N ASP A 56 -9.60 -2.45 6.38
CA ASP A 56 -9.80 -3.83 6.80
C ASP A 56 -8.63 -4.71 6.39
N PHE A 57 -8.13 -4.54 5.16
CA PHE A 57 -6.93 -5.23 4.70
C PHE A 57 -5.70 -4.90 5.55
N ALA A 58 -5.51 -3.62 5.90
CA ALA A 58 -4.43 -3.21 6.80
C ALA A 58 -4.58 -3.83 8.19
N ASN A 59 -5.80 -3.88 8.74
CA ASN A 59 -6.10 -4.48 10.03
C ASN A 59 -5.80 -5.99 10.03
N VAL A 60 -6.14 -6.70 8.94
CA VAL A 60 -5.81 -8.13 8.78
C VAL A 60 -4.30 -8.36 8.81
N ILE A 61 -3.52 -7.55 8.09
CA ILE A 61 -2.05 -7.64 8.09
C ILE A 61 -1.50 -7.34 9.49
N ASN A 62 -1.98 -6.28 10.14
CA ASN A 62 -1.53 -5.87 11.46
C ASN A 62 -1.87 -6.89 12.54
N ALA A 63 -3.00 -7.60 12.42
CA ALA A 63 -3.41 -8.65 13.35
C ALA A 63 -2.51 -9.89 13.26
N LYS A 64 -1.99 -10.20 12.07
CA LYS A 64 -1.06 -11.33 11.85
C LYS A 64 0.08 -10.95 10.88
N PRO A 65 1.09 -10.19 11.35
CA PRO A 65 2.20 -9.74 10.49
C PRO A 65 2.96 -10.89 9.83
N ASP A 66 3.02 -12.05 10.51
CA ASP A 66 3.73 -13.23 10.01
C ASP A 66 3.13 -13.81 8.72
N SER A 67 1.85 -13.53 8.44
CA SER A 67 1.21 -13.98 7.20
C SER A 67 1.90 -13.41 5.96
N VAL A 68 2.54 -12.24 6.08
CA VAL A 68 3.20 -11.55 4.97
C VAL A 68 4.47 -12.27 4.52
N TYR A 69 5.07 -13.10 5.36
CA TYR A 69 6.22 -13.92 4.97
C TYR A 69 5.87 -14.98 3.92
N LEU A 70 4.60 -15.37 3.83
CA LEU A 70 4.11 -16.36 2.86
C LEU A 70 3.77 -15.73 1.50
N PHE A 71 3.79 -14.40 1.40
CA PHE A 71 3.44 -13.72 0.17
C PHE A 71 4.55 -13.85 -0.86
N SER A 72 4.16 -14.12 -2.11
CA SER A 72 5.07 -13.98 -3.24
C SER A 72 5.52 -12.51 -3.39
N PRO A 73 6.66 -12.23 -4.03
CA PRO A 73 7.08 -10.85 -4.31
C PRO A 73 6.01 -10.04 -5.06
N GLU A 74 5.22 -10.70 -5.90
CA GLU A 74 4.10 -10.11 -6.62
C GLU A 74 2.94 -9.76 -5.67
N ALA A 75 2.54 -10.70 -4.81
CA ALA A 75 1.49 -10.46 -3.82
C ALA A 75 1.87 -9.34 -2.85
N LYS A 76 3.15 -9.23 -2.46
CA LYS A 76 3.67 -8.10 -1.68
C LYS A 76 3.55 -6.77 -2.44
N GLY A 77 3.86 -6.76 -3.75
CA GLY A 77 3.71 -5.58 -4.61
C GLY A 77 2.26 -5.13 -4.73
N ILE A 78 1.33 -6.06 -4.95
CA ILE A 78 -0.12 -5.79 -4.98
C ILE A 78 -0.61 -5.29 -3.62
N ALA A 79 -0.16 -5.91 -2.52
CA ALA A 79 -0.53 -5.47 -1.18
C ALA A 79 -0.07 -4.02 -0.90
N LEU A 80 1.15 -3.65 -1.30
CA LEU A 80 1.64 -2.27 -1.23
C LEU A 80 0.80 -1.33 -2.10
N TYR A 81 0.43 -1.74 -3.31
CA TYR A 81 -0.44 -0.95 -4.18
C TYR A 81 -1.83 -0.69 -3.55
N ILE A 82 -2.44 -1.71 -2.94
CA ILE A 82 -3.74 -1.58 -2.26
C ILE A 82 -3.63 -0.63 -1.07
N LEU A 83 -2.59 -0.77 -0.24
CA LEU A 83 -2.41 0.01 0.98
C LEU A 83 -2.04 1.47 0.73
N MET A 84 -1.23 1.74 -0.31
CA MET A 84 -0.81 3.09 -0.70
C MET A 84 -1.81 3.80 -1.61
N GLY A 85 -2.84 3.11 -2.10
CA GLY A 85 -3.83 3.72 -2.97
C GLY A 85 -4.47 4.93 -2.31
N ASP A 86 -4.32 6.11 -2.92
CA ASP A 86 -4.94 7.37 -2.49
C ASP A 86 -6.26 7.55 -3.27
N GLY A 87 -7.39 7.24 -2.64
CA GLY A 87 -8.70 7.65 -3.14
C GLY A 87 -9.03 9.06 -2.65
N ALA A 88 -9.73 9.89 -3.43
CA ALA A 88 -10.14 11.23 -3.00
C ALA A 88 -10.86 11.27 -1.63
N TYR A 89 -11.50 10.16 -1.24
CA TYR A 89 -12.15 9.99 0.07
C TYR A 89 -11.17 9.64 1.22
N ASP A 90 -9.98 9.09 0.94
CA ASP A 90 -9.01 8.73 1.99
C ASP A 90 -8.49 9.94 2.76
N ARG A 91 -8.50 11.13 2.14
CA ARG A 91 -8.14 12.42 2.75
C ARG A 91 -9.22 13.00 3.65
N ILE A 92 -10.48 12.57 3.47
CA ILE A 92 -11.68 13.12 4.15
C ILE A 92 -12.27 12.10 5.15
N ASP A 93 -11.88 10.82 5.06
CA ASP A 93 -12.33 9.78 5.99
C ASP A 93 -11.80 10.02 7.41
N ILE A 94 -12.71 10.32 8.33
CA ILE A 94 -12.44 10.56 9.76
C ILE A 94 -11.84 9.30 10.41
N ASN A 95 -12.18 8.09 9.93
CA ASN A 95 -11.60 6.85 10.45
C ASN A 95 -10.14 6.65 10.02
N ASN A 96 -9.69 7.35 8.98
CA ASN A 96 -8.27 7.38 8.61
C ASN A 96 -7.47 8.34 9.49
N GLN A 97 -8.11 9.29 10.18
CA GLN A 97 -7.46 10.37 10.92
C GLN A 97 -6.91 9.95 12.30
N GLY A 98 -7.17 8.73 12.76
CA GLY A 98 -6.74 8.29 14.09
C GLY A 98 -7.47 9.01 15.23
N ASP A 99 -7.11 8.64 16.45
CA ASP A 99 -7.92 8.78 17.66
C ASP A 99 -7.77 10.16 18.36
N GLY A 100 -7.19 11.18 17.71
CA GLY A 100 -6.65 12.37 18.38
C GLY A 100 -7.03 13.74 17.79
N PHE A 101 -6.75 14.80 18.56
CA PHE A 101 -7.02 16.21 18.21
C PHE A 101 -6.27 16.74 16.96
N LEU A 102 -5.18 16.09 16.52
CA LEU A 102 -4.66 16.27 15.15
C LEU A 102 -4.71 14.91 14.44
N PRO A 103 -5.24 14.86 13.21
CA PRO A 103 -5.28 13.67 12.38
C PRO A 103 -3.89 13.04 12.11
N ASP A 104 -3.70 11.76 12.38
CA ASP A 104 -2.65 10.95 11.72
C ASP A 104 -3.29 10.08 10.63
N PRO A 105 -3.37 10.58 9.39
CA PRO A 105 -3.97 9.85 8.28
C PRO A 105 -3.27 8.50 8.03
N ASN A 106 -4.06 7.46 7.82
CA ASN A 106 -3.61 6.14 7.36
C ASN A 106 -2.70 5.35 8.33
N LYS A 107 -2.71 5.66 9.64
CA LYS A 107 -1.88 4.98 10.66
C LYS A 107 -1.81 3.45 10.51
N ASN A 108 -2.97 2.78 10.45
CA ASN A 108 -3.03 1.32 10.32
C ASN A 108 -2.45 0.83 8.99
N ARG A 109 -2.66 1.57 7.89
CA ARG A 109 -2.12 1.22 6.58
C ARG A 109 -0.61 1.37 6.55
N LYS A 110 -0.05 2.43 7.14
CA LYS A 110 1.39 2.63 7.27
C LYS A 110 2.03 1.48 8.06
N LYS A 111 1.44 1.10 9.20
CA LYS A 111 1.91 -0.06 9.98
C LYS A 111 1.94 -1.35 9.15
N ALA A 112 0.90 -1.60 8.36
CA ALA A 112 0.84 -2.75 7.46
C ALA A 112 1.90 -2.70 6.36
N VAL A 113 2.14 -1.52 5.75
CA VAL A 113 3.23 -1.30 4.78
C VAL A 113 4.59 -1.61 5.41
N LEU A 114 4.84 -1.17 6.63
CA LEU A 114 6.11 -1.46 7.33
C LEU A 114 6.29 -2.95 7.59
N HIS A 115 5.21 -3.66 7.97
CA HIS A 115 5.26 -5.12 8.10
C HIS A 115 5.63 -5.80 6.77
N ILE A 116 5.08 -5.34 5.64
CA ILE A 116 5.44 -5.85 4.32
C ILE A 116 6.91 -5.57 3.99
N LEU A 117 7.39 -4.34 4.19
CA LEU A 117 8.78 -4.00 3.92
C LEU A 117 9.75 -4.78 4.83
N SER A 118 9.36 -5.06 6.07
CA SER A 118 10.15 -5.86 7.02
C SER A 118 10.31 -7.33 6.60
N SER A 119 9.37 -7.82 5.80
CA SER A 119 9.35 -9.21 5.31
C SER A 119 10.34 -9.47 4.19
N ILE A 120 10.83 -8.44 3.50
CA ILE A 120 11.69 -8.57 2.32
C ILE A 120 13.11 -8.96 2.77
N GLN A 121 13.65 -10.03 2.19
CA GLN A 121 14.90 -10.64 2.67
C GLN A 121 16.09 -10.39 1.76
N THR A 122 15.89 -10.13 0.47
CA THR A 122 17.00 -10.01 -0.49
C THR A 122 16.87 -8.79 -1.39
N LYS A 123 18.00 -8.29 -1.90
CA LYS A 123 18.00 -7.19 -2.89
C LYS A 123 17.21 -7.54 -4.15
N ARG A 124 17.28 -8.81 -4.56
CA ARG A 124 16.49 -9.31 -5.71
C ARG A 124 14.99 -9.26 -5.43
N GLU A 125 14.57 -9.68 -4.25
CA GLU A 125 13.16 -9.61 -3.85
C GLU A 125 12.68 -8.15 -3.78
N TRP A 126 13.48 -7.26 -3.18
CA TRP A 126 13.20 -5.83 -3.10
C TRP A 126 12.87 -5.21 -4.45
N LYS A 127 13.76 -5.38 -5.45
CA LYS A 127 13.51 -4.91 -6.81
C LYS A 127 12.24 -5.52 -7.42
N LYS A 128 12.03 -6.83 -7.22
CA LYS A 128 10.84 -7.52 -7.72
C LYS A 128 9.53 -7.03 -7.11
N VAL A 129 9.51 -6.69 -5.82
CA VAL A 129 8.34 -6.16 -5.12
C VAL A 129 8.04 -4.76 -5.63
N LEU A 130 9.04 -3.86 -5.63
CA LEU A 130 8.85 -2.45 -5.97
C LEU A 130 8.46 -2.22 -7.43
N THR A 131 8.97 -3.04 -8.36
CA THR A 131 8.57 -2.98 -9.77
C THR A 131 7.15 -3.48 -10.04
N ARG A 132 6.52 -4.17 -9.08
CA ARG A 132 5.18 -4.77 -9.17
C ARG A 132 4.15 -4.07 -8.29
N ILE A 133 4.42 -2.83 -7.85
CA ILE A 133 3.42 -2.00 -7.17
C ILE A 133 2.41 -1.50 -8.22
N THR A 134 1.55 -2.42 -8.64
CA THR A 134 0.49 -2.26 -9.63
C THR A 134 -0.73 -3.06 -9.20
N LYS A 135 -1.89 -2.75 -9.78
CA LYS A 135 -3.16 -3.40 -9.43
C LYS A 135 -3.14 -4.92 -9.61
N ASP A 136 -2.49 -5.38 -10.69
CA ASP A 136 -2.51 -6.78 -11.10
C ASP A 136 -1.15 -7.47 -10.89
N GLY A 137 -0.20 -6.83 -10.20
CA GLY A 137 1.14 -7.38 -9.96
C GLY A 137 2.06 -7.41 -11.18
N SER A 138 1.62 -6.81 -12.29
CA SER A 138 2.42 -6.66 -13.51
C SER A 138 3.62 -5.73 -13.29
N VAL A 139 4.71 -6.02 -14.00
CA VAL A 139 5.92 -5.20 -13.94
C VAL A 139 5.65 -3.88 -14.66
N ARG A 140 5.91 -2.75 -14.00
CA ARG A 140 5.80 -1.43 -14.64
C ARG A 140 6.73 -1.37 -15.87
N PRO A 141 6.27 -0.84 -17.01
CA PRO A 141 7.12 -0.70 -18.19
C PRO A 141 8.19 0.37 -17.96
N GLY A 142 9.45 0.06 -18.28
CA GLY A 142 10.58 1.00 -18.14
C GLY A 142 11.86 0.35 -17.63
N LYS A 143 12.85 1.18 -17.30
CA LYS A 143 14.11 0.73 -16.69
C LYS A 143 13.87 0.38 -15.21
N GLU A 144 14.26 -0.83 -14.80
CA GLU A 144 14.02 -1.36 -13.44
C GLU A 144 14.49 -0.39 -12.34
N GLU A 145 15.68 0.18 -12.46
CA GLU A 145 16.26 1.07 -11.44
C GLU A 145 15.47 2.37 -11.28
N ALA A 146 14.97 2.95 -12.37
CA ALA A 146 14.17 4.17 -12.32
C ALA A 146 12.80 3.90 -11.68
N ILE A 147 12.20 2.75 -11.96
CA ILE A 147 10.92 2.32 -11.36
C ILE A 147 11.09 2.09 -9.86
N VAL A 148 12.17 1.42 -9.46
CA VAL A 148 12.49 1.15 -8.06
C VAL A 148 12.66 2.46 -7.29
N LYS A 149 13.40 3.43 -7.84
CA LYS A 149 13.56 4.76 -7.22
C LYS A 149 12.24 5.50 -7.05
N LEU A 150 11.44 5.56 -8.11
CA LEU A 150 10.12 6.20 -8.05
C LEU A 150 9.21 5.53 -7.02
N ALA A 151 9.23 4.20 -6.94
CA ALA A 151 8.48 3.46 -5.93
C ALA A 151 8.97 3.74 -4.50
N GLN A 152 10.28 3.91 -4.30
CA GLN A 152 10.87 4.31 -3.01
C GLN A 152 10.44 5.73 -2.61
N GLU A 153 10.41 6.67 -3.56
CA GLU A 153 9.93 8.03 -3.35
C GLU A 153 8.44 8.05 -2.97
N ASP A 154 7.60 7.33 -3.71
CA ASP A 154 6.16 7.20 -3.41
C ASP A 154 5.92 6.62 -2.01
N LEU A 155 6.67 5.57 -1.63
CA LEU A 155 6.63 4.96 -0.31
C LEU A 155 7.09 5.94 0.78
N ALA A 156 8.17 6.69 0.55
CA ALA A 156 8.69 7.68 1.48
C ALA A 156 7.65 8.77 1.74
N ILE A 157 7.04 9.31 0.69
CA ILE A 157 5.97 10.31 0.78
C ILE A 157 4.81 9.73 1.60
N PHE A 158 4.32 8.53 1.25
CA PHE A 158 3.20 7.91 1.94
C PHE A 158 3.45 7.72 3.46
N LEU A 159 4.64 7.26 3.83
CA LEU A 159 5.02 7.07 5.24
C LEU A 159 5.19 8.40 5.99
N GLN A 160 5.61 9.47 5.29
CA GLN A 160 5.84 10.79 5.88
C GLN A 160 4.59 11.66 6.02
N ILE A 161 3.50 11.36 5.29
CA ILE A 161 2.23 12.08 5.45
C ILE A 161 1.78 11.95 6.91
N GLY A 162 1.61 13.04 7.66
CA GLY A 162 1.10 12.97 9.05
C GLY A 162 2.07 12.41 10.10
N PHE A 163 3.35 12.21 9.74
CA PHE A 163 4.42 11.56 10.51
C PHE A 163 4.66 12.06 11.95
N ASN A 164 4.10 13.20 12.34
CA ASN A 164 4.59 13.98 13.48
C ASN A 164 4.12 13.50 14.88
N ARG A 165 3.51 12.30 15.02
CA ARG A 165 2.81 11.91 16.27
C ARG A 165 2.84 10.44 16.71
N ASP A 166 3.30 9.49 15.91
CA ASP A 166 3.25 8.07 16.27
C ASP A 166 4.63 7.50 16.65
N LYS A 167 4.92 7.47 17.95
CA LYS A 167 6.18 6.94 18.51
C LYS A 167 6.40 5.46 18.19
N GLU A 168 5.33 4.67 18.05
CA GLU A 168 5.47 3.25 17.69
C GLU A 168 5.84 3.11 16.22
N LEU A 169 5.21 3.90 15.36
CA LEU A 169 5.54 3.96 13.94
C LEU A 169 6.98 4.46 13.73
N GLU A 170 7.38 5.53 14.41
CA GLU A 170 8.76 6.04 14.42
C GLU A 170 9.74 4.95 14.85
N ALA A 171 9.47 4.22 15.93
CA ALA A 171 10.34 3.15 16.38
C ALA A 171 10.48 2.00 15.36
N ILE A 172 9.42 1.69 14.60
CA ILE A 172 9.47 0.67 13.54
C ILE A 172 10.23 1.21 12.31
N ILE A 173 10.00 2.47 11.92
CA ILE A 173 10.69 3.13 10.81
C ILE A 173 12.18 3.23 11.10
N ASP A 174 12.55 3.62 12.32
CA ASP A 174 13.93 3.71 12.77
C ASP A 174 14.58 2.33 12.83
N LYS A 175 13.89 1.29 13.32
CA LYS A 175 14.41 -0.10 13.25
C LYS A 175 14.59 -0.59 11.81
N LEU A 176 13.73 -0.14 10.90
CA LEU A 176 13.81 -0.49 9.50
C LEU A 176 14.81 0.38 8.74
N ASN A 177 15.40 1.41 9.34
CA ASN A 177 16.24 2.44 8.71
C ASN A 177 15.57 3.08 7.47
N LEU A 178 14.24 3.17 7.43
CA LEU A 178 13.50 3.62 6.23
C LEU A 178 13.57 5.13 5.97
N ARG A 179 14.29 5.89 6.81
CA ARG A 179 14.62 7.29 6.53
C ARG A 179 15.50 7.42 5.28
N ASP A 180 16.33 6.41 5.04
CA ASP A 180 17.14 6.28 3.85
C ASP A 180 16.93 4.88 3.25
N PHE A 181 16.08 4.80 2.21
CA PHE A 181 15.80 3.54 1.52
C PHE A 181 17.06 2.92 0.88
N ASP A 182 18.09 3.69 0.58
CA ASP A 182 19.36 3.15 0.07
C ASP A 182 20.10 2.39 1.17
N GLU A 183 20.03 2.87 2.42
CA GLU A 183 20.56 2.15 3.58
C GLU A 183 19.83 0.82 3.77
N VAL A 184 18.50 0.82 3.68
CA VAL A 184 17.68 -0.41 3.74
C VAL A 184 18.06 -1.37 2.62
N MET A 185 18.26 -0.89 1.40
CA MET A 185 18.67 -1.74 0.30
C MET A 185 20.08 -2.29 0.50
N SER A 186 21.00 -1.51 1.09
CA SER A 186 22.38 -1.90 1.33
C SER A 186 22.50 -3.10 2.29
N ARG A 187 21.66 -3.13 3.34
CA ARG A 187 21.62 -4.21 4.36
C ARG A 187 20.92 -5.49 3.89
N LEU A 188 20.18 -5.44 2.79
CA LEU A 188 19.51 -6.64 2.28
C LEU A 188 20.54 -7.66 1.78
N LYS A 189 20.26 -8.95 2.00
CA LYS A 189 21.17 -10.02 1.57
C LYS A 189 21.24 -10.09 0.04
N ASN A 190 22.41 -10.43 -0.48
CA ASN A 190 22.60 -10.65 -1.92
C ASN A 190 21.95 -11.96 -2.38
N SER A 191 22.01 -12.99 -1.53
CA SER A 191 21.42 -14.31 -1.71
C SER A 191 20.67 -14.77 -0.45
N PRO A 192 19.74 -15.73 -0.55
CA PRO A 192 19.15 -16.36 0.63
C PRO A 192 20.25 -17.04 1.46
N ALA A 193 20.21 -16.86 2.79
CA ALA A 193 21.11 -17.56 3.71
C ALA A 193 20.48 -18.90 4.11
N TYR A 194 21.21 -19.99 3.87
CA TYR A 194 20.76 -21.34 4.21
C TYR A 194 21.28 -21.76 5.59
N GLY A 195 20.44 -22.50 6.33
CA GLY A 195 20.81 -23.08 7.62
C GLY A 195 20.72 -22.17 8.83
N TYR A 196 19.97 -21.08 8.71
CA TYR A 196 19.57 -20.24 9.83
C TYR A 196 18.04 -20.19 9.92
N ALA A 197 17.54 -19.94 11.14
CA ALA A 197 16.13 -19.65 11.32
C ALA A 197 15.75 -18.38 10.56
N PHE A 198 14.53 -18.35 10.02
CA PHE A 198 14.00 -17.16 9.37
C PHE A 198 13.93 -15.99 10.36
N SER A 199 14.33 -14.80 9.90
CA SER A 199 14.36 -13.60 10.72
C SER A 199 13.98 -12.37 9.88
N PRO A 200 13.09 -11.49 10.35
CA PRO A 200 12.73 -10.26 9.63
C PRO A 200 13.93 -9.33 9.44
N ASN A 201 13.94 -8.53 8.37
CA ASN A 201 15.09 -7.67 8.07
C ASN A 201 15.34 -6.53 9.08
N CYS A 202 14.37 -6.25 9.96
CA CYS A 202 14.49 -5.33 11.09
C CYS A 202 15.05 -5.96 12.37
N SER A 203 15.30 -7.27 12.37
CA SER A 203 15.79 -7.98 13.54
C SER A 203 17.33 -8.00 13.60
N LYS A 204 17.88 -8.07 14.81
CA LYS A 204 19.34 -8.21 14.98
C LYS A 204 19.84 -9.56 14.46
N GLN A 205 19.02 -10.61 14.56
CA GLN A 205 19.33 -11.95 14.06
C GLN A 205 19.55 -11.94 12.55
N TYR A 206 18.75 -11.17 11.80
CA TYR A 206 18.91 -11.07 10.35
C TYR A 206 20.31 -10.59 9.93
N PHE A 207 20.88 -9.64 10.67
CA PHE A 207 22.25 -9.14 10.45
C PHE A 207 23.32 -10.20 10.74
N LEU A 208 23.10 -11.07 11.71
CA LEU A 208 24.02 -12.17 12.04
C LEU A 208 23.94 -13.33 11.06
N HIS A 209 22.84 -13.46 10.32
CA HIS A 209 22.57 -14.57 9.40
C HIS A 209 22.83 -14.18 7.93
N CYS A 210 23.85 -13.35 7.67
CA CYS A 210 24.12 -12.83 6.32
C CYS A 210 24.85 -13.82 5.41
N ASP A 211 25.72 -14.67 5.97
CA ASP A 211 26.47 -15.67 5.22
C ASP A 211 25.78 -17.02 5.23
N GLU A 212 26.19 -17.95 4.37
CA GLU A 212 25.73 -19.34 4.45
C GLU A 212 26.31 -20.01 5.69
N ASN A 213 25.49 -20.81 6.39
CA ASN A 213 26.00 -21.56 7.53
C ASN A 213 26.93 -22.68 7.01
N PRO A 214 28.24 -22.65 7.30
CA PRO A 214 29.18 -23.65 6.80
C PRO A 214 28.84 -25.07 7.30
N PHE A 215 28.09 -25.17 8.41
CA PHE A 215 27.68 -26.45 8.98
C PHE A 215 26.37 -26.99 8.38
N TYR A 216 25.61 -26.19 7.63
CA TYR A 216 24.31 -26.61 7.13
C TYR A 216 24.41 -27.66 6.04
N SER A 217 25.37 -27.52 5.12
CA SER A 217 25.64 -28.54 4.10
C SER A 217 26.22 -29.82 4.72
N SER A 218 27.04 -29.71 5.77
CA SER A 218 27.59 -30.88 6.47
C SER A 218 26.53 -31.69 7.23
N LEU A 219 25.47 -31.04 7.72
CA LEU A 219 24.34 -31.74 8.36
C LEU A 219 23.51 -32.58 7.37
N CYS A 220 23.59 -32.28 6.07
CA CYS A 220 22.94 -33.08 5.03
C CYS A 220 23.70 -34.38 4.69
N HIS A 221 24.91 -34.55 5.23
CA HIS A 221 25.73 -35.75 5.04
C HIS A 221 25.73 -36.59 6.32
N PHE A 222 24.76 -37.50 6.45
CA PHE A 222 24.83 -38.59 7.42
C PHE A 222 25.82 -39.64 6.95
N VAL A 223 27.10 -39.39 7.17
CA VAL A 223 28.16 -40.41 7.05
C VAL A 223 28.54 -40.89 8.44
N PRO A 224 28.87 -42.19 8.62
CA PRO A 224 29.47 -42.67 9.86
C PRO A 224 30.66 -41.78 10.21
N VAL A 225 30.79 -41.36 11.46
CA VAL A 225 31.89 -40.52 11.93
C VAL A 225 33.20 -41.22 11.57
N ASP A 226 33.91 -40.66 10.58
CA ASP A 226 35.21 -41.17 10.19
C ASP A 226 36.18 -40.84 11.33
N THR A 227 36.77 -41.86 11.93
CA THR A 227 37.63 -41.75 13.13
C THR A 227 38.86 -40.86 12.91
N GLN A 228 39.16 -40.49 11.66
CA GLN A 228 40.24 -39.57 11.31
C GLN A 228 39.91 -38.09 11.55
N TYR A 229 38.64 -37.69 11.72
CA TYR A 229 38.28 -36.30 11.97
C TYR A 229 38.61 -35.80 13.38
N ASN A 230 38.83 -36.71 14.34
CA ASN A 230 39.25 -36.34 15.71
C ASN A 230 40.67 -35.75 15.77
N GLN A 231 41.53 -36.02 14.77
CA GLN A 231 42.93 -35.59 14.82
C GLN A 231 43.20 -34.17 14.33
N LYS A 232 42.21 -33.46 13.78
CA LYS A 232 42.45 -32.12 13.21
C LYS A 232 42.25 -30.97 14.20
N TRP A 233 41.65 -31.24 15.36
CA TRP A 233 41.25 -30.21 16.33
C TRP A 233 41.57 -30.54 17.79
N GLU A 234 42.14 -31.73 18.07
CA GLU A 234 42.85 -31.94 19.33
C GLU A 234 44.23 -31.28 19.19
N GLY A 235 44.48 -30.27 20.02
CA GLY A 235 45.71 -29.49 19.99
C GLY A 235 46.93 -30.40 20.11
N ASN A 236 47.93 -30.14 19.28
CA ASN A 236 49.27 -30.66 19.50
C ASN A 236 49.81 -29.97 20.77
N GLU A 237 49.79 -30.67 21.90
CA GLU A 237 50.73 -30.44 23.01
C GLU A 237 52.13 -30.96 22.64
#